data_AF-A0A2A2IJM4-F1
#
_entry.id   AF-A0A2A2IJM4-F1
#
_cell.length_a   1.000
_cell.length_b   1.000
_cell.length_c   1.000
_cell.angle_alpha   90.00
_cell.angle_beta   90.00
_cell.angle_gamma   90.00
#
_symmetry.space_group_name_H-M   'P 1'
#
loop_
_entity.id
_entity.type
_entity.pdbx_description
1 polymer ?
#
loop_
_entity_poly.entity_id
_entity_poly.type
_entity_poly.pdbx_seq_one_letter_code
_entity_poly.pdbx_strand_id
1 'polypeptide(L)'
;MLKFSRIIIHIAFLYCIYLIGNWIQVTLDLFVPGSVIGMIILFVLLSTKMIKITWVEDGARFIVNNLALFFVPATVGIINYFDLFVGKGILLVVIVLFSTFLVMAGSGLTSQWMMRRKELNHD
;
A
#
# COMPACT_ATOMS: atom_id res chain seq x y z
N MET A 1 17.29 -0.39 24.19
CA MET A 1 17.86 0.55 23.20
C MET A 1 18.17 -0.07 21.84
N LEU A 2 18.89 -1.19 21.75
CA LEU A 2 19.30 -1.80 20.46
C LEU A 2 18.14 -2.16 19.50
N LYS A 3 16.97 -2.57 20.03
CA LYS A 3 15.78 -2.90 19.22
C LYS A 3 15.16 -1.68 18.52
N PHE A 4 15.13 -0.54 19.19
CA PHE A 4 14.52 0.68 18.64
C PHE A 4 15.38 1.28 17.51
N SER A 5 16.70 1.27 17.69
CA SER A 5 17.65 1.67 16.65
C SER A 5 17.48 0.83 15.37
N ARG A 6 17.30 -0.49 15.51
CA ARG A 6 17.02 -1.38 14.37
C ARG A 6 15.74 -1.00 13.62
N ILE A 7 14.65 -0.73 14.33
CA ILE A 7 13.37 -0.32 13.72
C ILE A 7 13.55 0.97 12.92
N ILE A 8 14.25 1.96 13.48
CA ILE A 8 14.55 3.22 12.77
C ILE A 8 15.33 2.96 11.50
N ILE A 9 16.36 2.11 11.54
CA ILE A 9 17.16 1.75 10.36
C ILE A 9 16.29 1.06 9.30
N HIS A 10 15.43 0.13 9.68
CA HIS A 10 14.52 -0.56 8.76
C HIS A 10 13.54 0.45 8.12
N ILE A 11 13.00 1.39 8.89
CA ILE A 11 12.12 2.45 8.38
C ILE A 11 12.87 3.39 7.44
N ALA A 12 14.07 3.83 7.81
CA ALA A 12 14.90 4.67 6.96
C ALA A 12 15.22 3.97 5.63
N PHE A 13 15.51 2.67 5.67
CA PHE A 13 15.73 1.87 4.48
C PHE A 13 14.48 1.80 3.58
N LEU A 14 13.31 1.53 4.15
CA LEU A 14 12.03 1.57 3.41
C LEU A 14 11.77 2.95 2.80
N TYR A 15 12.08 4.01 3.54
CA TYR A 15 11.95 5.38 3.05
C TYR A 15 12.91 5.69 1.89
N CYS A 16 14.15 5.18 1.93
CA CYS A 16 15.08 5.30 0.79
C CYS A 16 14.53 4.61 -0.46
N ILE A 17 13.93 3.42 -0.34
CA ILE A 17 13.29 2.74 -1.50
C ILE A 17 12.13 3.57 -2.03
N TYR A 18 11.31 4.15 -1.15
CA TYR A 18 10.25 5.07 -1.55
C TYR A 18 10.80 6.28 -2.32
N LEU A 19 11.87 6.91 -1.84
CA LEU A 19 12.50 8.04 -2.52
C LEU A 19 13.02 7.67 -3.92
N ILE A 20 13.61 6.48 -4.08
CA ILE A 20 14.03 5.98 -5.40
C ILE A 20 12.82 5.79 -6.31
N GLY A 21 11.74 5.17 -5.81
CA GLY A 21 10.50 5.00 -6.56
C GLY A 21 9.87 6.34 -6.98
N ASN A 22 9.90 7.33 -6.09
CA ASN A 22 9.43 8.68 -6.36
C ASN A 22 10.31 9.41 -7.39
N TRP A 23 11.63 9.26 -7.28
CA TRP A 23 12.58 9.84 -8.24
C TRP A 23 12.37 9.26 -9.64
N ILE A 24 12.13 7.95 -9.76
CA ILE A 24 11.79 7.28 -11.01
C ILE A 24 10.46 7.81 -11.56
N GLN A 25 9.44 7.92 -10.71
CA GLN A 25 8.12 8.43 -11.10
C GLN A 25 8.22 9.83 -11.70
N VAL A 26 8.95 10.73 -11.04
CA VAL A 26 9.13 12.13 -11.49
C VAL A 26 9.99 12.22 -12.74
N THR A 27 11.08 11.43 -12.82
CA THR A 27 12.02 11.51 -13.96
C THR A 27 11.42 10.94 -15.24
N LEU A 28 10.59 9.90 -15.13
CA LEU A 28 9.95 9.23 -16.26
C LEU A 28 8.51 9.69 -16.50
N ASP A 29 8.01 10.65 -15.70
CA ASP A 29 6.63 11.16 -15.73
C ASP A 29 5.56 10.06 -15.77
N LEU A 30 5.69 9.09 -14.87
CA LEU A 30 4.80 7.93 -14.84
C LEU A 30 3.48 8.27 -14.14
N PHE A 31 2.37 7.76 -14.68
CA PHE A 31 1.03 7.83 -14.07
C PHE A 31 0.95 7.11 -12.71
N VAL A 32 1.82 6.13 -12.49
CA VAL A 32 1.82 5.30 -11.29
C VAL A 32 2.53 6.05 -10.15
N PRO A 33 1.93 6.15 -8.95
CA PRO A 33 2.56 6.82 -7.82
C PRO A 33 3.91 6.20 -7.45
N GLY A 34 4.87 7.04 -7.04
CA GLY A 34 6.21 6.59 -6.64
C GLY A 34 6.23 5.55 -5.51
N SER A 35 5.22 5.55 -4.63
CA SER A 35 5.05 4.52 -3.58
C SER A 35 4.79 3.13 -4.15
N VAL A 36 4.00 3.01 -5.21
CA VAL A 36 3.73 1.73 -5.89
C VAL A 36 4.99 1.24 -6.60
N ILE A 37 5.73 2.15 -7.26
CA ILE A 37 7.02 1.82 -7.87
C ILE A 37 8.01 1.33 -6.80
N GLY A 38 8.11 2.01 -5.66
CA GLY A 38 8.92 1.59 -4.53
C GLY A 38 8.56 0.18 -4.01
N MET A 39 7.27 -0.15 -3.93
CA MET A 39 6.81 -1.50 -3.59
C MET A 39 7.26 -2.55 -4.61
N ILE A 40 7.18 -2.26 -5.91
CA ILE A 40 7.66 -3.15 -6.97
C ILE A 40 9.17 -3.37 -6.85
N ILE A 41 9.94 -2.30 -6.61
CA ILE A 41 11.39 -2.38 -6.41
C ILE A 41 11.72 -3.27 -5.20
N LEU A 42 11.07 -3.03 -4.05
CA LEU A 42 11.26 -3.84 -2.85
C LEU A 42 10.90 -5.31 -3.12
N PHE A 43 9.80 -5.57 -3.83
CA PHE A 43 9.38 -6.91 -4.20
C PHE A 43 10.44 -7.62 -5.08
N VAL A 44 10.96 -6.95 -6.10
CA VAL A 44 12.02 -7.50 -6.97
C VAL A 44 13.30 -7.78 -6.16
N LEU A 45 13.70 -6.87 -5.28
CA LEU A 45 14.87 -7.03 -4.42
C LEU A 45 14.75 -8.21 -3.44
N LEU A 46 13.55 -8.43 -2.89
CA LEU A 46 13.25 -9.58 -2.03
C LEU A 46 13.17 -10.88 -2.83
N SER A 47 12.53 -10.86 -4.01
CA SER A 47 12.37 -12.02 -4.89
C SER A 47 13.72 -12.54 -5.42
N THR A 48 14.61 -11.62 -5.78
CA THR A 48 16.00 -11.93 -6.21
C THR A 48 16.92 -12.29 -5.04
N LYS A 49 16.43 -12.26 -3.79
CA LYS A 49 17.19 -12.50 -2.55
C LYS A 49 18.41 -11.57 -2.37
N MET A 50 18.44 -10.43 -3.07
CA MET A 50 19.47 -9.39 -2.86
C MET A 50 19.36 -8.81 -1.45
N ILE A 51 18.13 -8.72 -0.92
CA ILE A 51 17.85 -8.27 0.44
C ILE A 51 17.08 -9.36 1.19
N LYS A 52 17.39 -9.52 2.48
CA LYS A 52 16.67 -10.45 3.36
C LYS A 52 15.46 -9.75 3.96
N ILE A 53 14.35 -10.47 4.10
CA ILE A 53 13.12 -9.96 4.73
C ILE A 53 13.39 -9.40 6.15
N THR A 54 14.35 -9.98 6.86
CA THR A 54 14.75 -9.57 8.22
C THR A 54 15.32 -8.15 8.30
N TRP A 55 15.68 -7.51 7.18
CA TRP A 55 16.20 -6.13 7.12
C TRP A 55 15.10 -5.08 7.08
N VAL A 56 13.84 -5.49 6.87
CA VAL A 56 12.71 -4.57 6.75
C VAL A 56 11.55 -4.97 7.65
N GLU A 57 11.47 -6.24 8.06
CA GLU A 57 10.32 -6.81 8.76
C GLU A 57 9.92 -6.02 10.02
N ASP A 58 10.86 -5.77 10.95
CA ASP A 58 10.53 -5.07 12.20
C ASP A 58 10.04 -3.63 11.96
N GLY A 59 10.61 -2.94 10.97
CA GLY A 59 10.23 -1.56 10.62
C GLY A 59 8.88 -1.50 9.91
N ALA A 60 8.66 -2.39 8.95
CA ALA A 60 7.39 -2.52 8.24
C ALA A 60 6.26 -2.88 9.21
N ARG A 61 6.46 -3.88 10.09
CA ARG A 61 5.48 -4.24 11.13
C ARG A 61 5.18 -3.08 12.06
N PHE A 62 6.19 -2.31 12.46
CA PHE A 62 5.98 -1.13 13.31
C PHE A 62 5.08 -0.09 12.64
N ILE A 63 5.35 0.26 11.37
CA ILE A 63 4.51 1.21 10.62
C ILE A 63 3.08 0.67 10.47
N VAL A 64 2.93 -0.60 10.07
CA VAL A 64 1.61 -1.22 9.86
C VAL A 64 0.81 -1.32 11.15
N ASN A 65 1.43 -1.69 12.27
CA ASN A 65 0.75 -1.76 13.57
C ASN A 65 0.30 -0.38 14.08
N ASN A 66 1.00 0.69 13.68
CA ASN A 66 0.66 2.06 14.05
C ASN A 66 -0.02 2.84 12.91
N LEU A 67 -0.53 2.14 11.88
CA LEU A 67 -1.10 2.74 10.68
C LEU A 67 -2.30 3.65 11.00
N ALA A 68 -3.11 3.27 12.00
CA ALA A 68 -4.22 4.09 12.49
C ALA A 68 -3.76 5.49 12.96
N LEU A 69 -2.57 5.58 13.57
CA LEU A 69 -2.00 6.84 14.06
C LEU A 69 -1.66 7.78 12.89
N PHE A 70 -1.17 7.23 11.77
CA PHE A 70 -0.89 7.99 10.55
C PHE A 70 -2.16 8.43 9.80
N PHE A 71 -3.30 7.79 10.02
CA PHE A 71 -4.58 8.23 9.45
C PHE A 71 -5.17 9.46 10.17
N VAL A 72 -4.80 9.72 11.43
CA VAL A 72 -5.33 10.85 12.19
C VAL A 72 -4.99 12.18 11.52
N PRO A 73 -3.71 12.51 11.19
CA PRO A 73 -3.39 13.75 10.48
C PRO A 73 -4.06 13.86 9.11
N ALA A 74 -4.12 12.74 8.36
CA ALA A 74 -4.77 12.71 7.05
C ALA A 74 -6.26 13.06 7.16
N THR A 75 -6.95 12.51 8.16
CA THR A 75 -8.39 12.73 8.38
C THR A 75 -8.67 14.13 8.92
N VAL A 76 -7.87 14.61 9.88
CA VAL A 76 -8.01 15.97 10.41
C VAL A 76 -7.76 17.01 9.31
N GLY A 77 -6.84 16.75 8.38
CA GLY A 77 -6.61 17.60 7.21
C GLY A 77 -7.85 17.79 6.33
N ILE A 78 -8.70 16.77 6.22
CA ILE A 78 -9.95 16.81 5.44
C ILE A 78 -11.00 17.73 6.07
N ILE A 79 -10.97 17.94 7.39
CA ILE A 79 -11.93 18.81 8.10
C ILE A 79 -11.86 20.25 7.57
N ASN A 80 -10.70 20.71 7.09
CA ASN A 80 -10.55 22.02 6.46
C ASN A 80 -11.38 22.18 5.16
N TYR A 81 -11.86 21.07 4.59
CA TYR A 81 -12.66 21.01 3.38
C TYR A 81 -14.05 20.43 3.65
N PHE A 82 -14.54 20.49 4.89
CA PHE A 82 -15.80 19.87 5.31
C PHE A 82 -17.00 20.33 4.48
N ASP A 83 -17.00 21.59 4.03
CA ASP A 83 -18.06 22.15 3.18
C ASP A 83 -18.31 21.36 1.89
N LEU A 84 -17.28 20.70 1.33
CA LEU A 84 -17.42 19.83 0.16
C LEU A 84 -18.30 18.60 0.41
N PHE A 85 -18.44 18.19 1.68
CA PHE A 85 -19.13 16.98 2.11
C PHE A 85 -20.54 17.26 2.66
N VAL A 86 -20.86 18.52 2.97
CA VAL A 86 -22.16 18.92 3.51
C VAL A 86 -23.27 18.54 2.52
N GLY A 87 -24.28 17.81 3.01
CA GLY A 87 -25.41 17.32 2.21
C GLY A 87 -25.14 16.08 1.35
N LYS A 88 -23.87 15.66 1.16
CA LYS A 88 -23.49 14.47 0.36
C LYS A 88 -22.80 13.36 1.16
N GLY A 89 -22.46 13.61 2.43
CA GLY A 89 -21.72 12.66 3.26
C GLY A 89 -22.32 11.25 3.29
N ILE A 90 -23.63 11.12 3.50
CA ILE A 90 -24.29 9.81 3.54
C ILE A 90 -24.22 9.07 2.20
N LEU A 91 -24.36 9.79 1.09
CA LEU A 91 -24.29 9.24 -0.26
C LEU A 91 -22.87 8.77 -0.58
N LEU A 92 -21.84 9.50 -0.13
CA LEU A 92 -20.44 9.10 -0.27
C LEU A 92 -20.14 7.81 0.51
N VAL A 93 -20.65 7.67 1.73
CA VAL A 93 -20.49 6.44 2.53
C VAL A 93 -21.08 5.24 1.79
N VAL A 94 -22.29 5.37 1.25
CA VAL A 94 -22.95 4.30 0.49
C VAL A 94 -22.14 3.94 -0.76
N ILE A 95 -21.68 4.95 -1.52
CA ILE A 95 -20.87 4.74 -2.72
C ILE A 95 -19.58 4.00 -2.38
N VAL A 96 -18.84 4.42 -1.35
CA VAL A 96 -17.55 3.82 -0.96
C VAL A 96 -17.73 2.37 -0.52
N LEU A 97 -18.74 2.08 0.30
CA LEU A 97 -19.03 0.71 0.73
C LEU A 97 -19.38 -0.16 -0.49
N PHE A 98 -20.31 0.29 -1.33
CA PHE A 98 -20.74 -0.46 -2.50
C PHE A 98 -19.60 -0.70 -3.50
N SER A 99 -18.80 0.33 -3.81
CA SER A 99 -17.66 0.20 -4.72
C SER A 99 -16.59 -0.74 -4.16
N THR A 100 -16.35 -0.71 -2.84
CA THR A 100 -15.38 -1.60 -2.18
C THR A 100 -15.83 -3.05 -2.29
N PHE A 101 -17.11 -3.34 -2.00
CA PHE A 101 -17.66 -4.68 -2.17
C PHE A 101 -17.57 -5.15 -3.63
N LEU A 102 -17.90 -4.26 -4.57
CA LEU A 102 -17.87 -4.58 -5.99
C LEU A 102 -16.46 -4.90 -6.49
N VAL A 103 -15.45 -4.11 -6.09
CA VAL A 103 -14.04 -4.36 -6.44
C VAL A 103 -13.54 -5.64 -5.79
N MET A 104 -13.86 -5.89 -4.51
CA MET A 104 -13.44 -7.10 -3.79
C MET A 104 -14.07 -8.36 -4.38
N ALA A 105 -15.37 -8.32 -4.70
CA ALA A 105 -16.05 -9.42 -5.37
C ALA A 105 -15.49 -9.65 -6.78
N GLY A 106 -15.28 -8.59 -7.56
CA GLY A 106 -14.71 -8.67 -8.90
C GLY A 106 -13.30 -9.25 -8.93
N SER A 107 -12.39 -8.77 -8.07
CA SER A 107 -11.02 -9.29 -7.99
C SER A 107 -10.97 -10.72 -7.44
N GLY A 108 -11.81 -11.03 -6.45
CA GLY A 108 -11.94 -12.37 -5.88
C GLY A 108 -12.44 -13.39 -6.91
N LEU A 109 -13.54 -13.08 -7.60
CA LEU A 109 -14.12 -13.96 -8.62
C LEU A 109 -13.18 -14.17 -9.82
N THR A 110 -12.49 -13.12 -10.28
CA THR A 110 -11.52 -13.23 -11.38
C THR A 110 -10.32 -14.09 -11.00
N SER A 111 -9.79 -13.91 -9.78
CA SER A 111 -8.71 -14.77 -9.26
C SER A 111 -9.14 -16.23 -9.15
N GLN A 112 -10.31 -16.49 -8.57
CA GLN A 112 -10.86 -17.85 -8.42
C GLN A 112 -11.11 -18.52 -9.78
N TRP A 113 -11.66 -17.78 -10.74
CA TRP A 113 -11.88 -18.27 -12.09
C TRP A 113 -10.57 -18.66 -12.79
N MET A 114 -9.52 -17.84 -12.66
CA MET A 114 -8.21 -18.12 -13.23
C MET A 114 -7.55 -19.35 -12.58
N MET A 115 -7.69 -19.51 -11.26
CA MET A 115 -7.18 -20.69 -10.55
C MET A 115 -7.90 -21.97 -10.99
N ARG A 116 -9.24 -21.94 -11.06
CA ARG A 116 -10.06 -23.10 -11.46
C ARG A 116 -9.78 -23.56 -12.90
N ARG A 117 -9.47 -22.63 -13.81
CA ARG A 117 -9.01 -22.97 -15.18
C ARG A 117 -7.63 -23.62 -15.23
N LYS A 118 -6.76 -23.33 -14.26
CA LYS A 118 -5.40 -23.89 -14.22
C LYS A 118 -5.38 -25.30 -13.63
N GLU A 119 -6.30 -25.60 -12.72
CA GLU A 119 -6.53 -26.94 -12.16
C GLU A 119 -7.13 -27.89 -13.22
N LEU A 120 -8.15 -27.44 -13.97
CA LEU A 120 -8.78 -28.25 -15.03
C LEU A 120 -7.91 -28.57 -16.25
N ASN A 121 -6.76 -27.90 -16.42
CA ASN A 121 -5.80 -28.14 -17.51
C ASN A 121 -4.59 -28.99 -17.08
N HIS A 122 -4.51 -29.41 -15.81
CA HIS A 122 -3.45 -30.29 -15.28
C HIS A 122 -3.95 -31.70 -14.90
N ASP A 123 -5.22 -32.00 -15.17
CA ASP A 123 -5.80 -33.35 -15.20
C ASP A 123 -6.00 -33.80 -16.65
#